data_AF-A0A954W2L3-F1
#
_entry.id   AF-A0A954W2L3-F1
#
_cell.length_a   1.000
_cell.length_b   1.000
_cell.length_c   1.000
_cell.angle_alpha   90.00
_cell.angle_beta   90.00
_cell.angle_gamma   90.00
#
_symmetry.space_group_name_H-M   'P 1'
#
loop_
_entity.id
_entity.type
_entity.pdbx_description
1 polymer ?
#
loop_
_entity_poly.entity_id
_entity_poly.type
_entity_poly.pdbx_seq_one_letter_code
_entity_poly.pdbx_strand_id
1 'polypeptide(L)'
;DLYEGCREAFKRNFESVKLYFLCGLPGERPVDLDGIIEMAETISKIGKEVRGRFARVTASVSNFVPKAHTPYQWNGMQTREYFAWAHRYLRSKVKLRSVNVKCHDIDTSLLEGILSRGDRRMGEVIELAWKRGARLDSWQEHLDAQRWWDALQDCELDLDRVLHQPYELTDKLPWDHVNVKYGRTFLEKEQTRSVIQLTSMADAT
;
A
#
# COMPACT_ATOMS: atom_id res chain seq x y z
N ASP A 1 20.52 -1.13 -12.43
CA ASP A 1 20.47 -2.31 -11.55
C ASP A 1 19.29 -3.23 -11.88
N LEU A 2 18.03 -2.85 -11.60
CA LEU A 2 16.84 -3.68 -11.87
C LEU A 2 16.73 -4.23 -13.31
N TYR A 3 16.81 -3.37 -14.32
CA TYR A 3 16.66 -3.77 -15.72
C TYR A 3 17.76 -4.72 -16.19
N GLU A 4 18.99 -4.52 -15.71
CA GLU A 4 20.10 -5.40 -16.03
C GLU A 4 19.95 -6.76 -15.33
N GLY A 5 19.53 -6.76 -14.05
CA GLY A 5 19.18 -7.99 -13.35
C GLY A 5 18.09 -8.80 -14.07
N CYS A 6 17.06 -8.13 -14.59
CA CYS A 6 16.04 -8.77 -15.41
C CYS A 6 16.61 -9.32 -16.73
N ARG A 7 17.46 -8.53 -17.41
CA ARG A 7 18.13 -8.95 -18.66
C ARG A 7 18.94 -10.22 -18.45
N GLU A 8 19.72 -10.28 -17.37
CA GLU A 8 20.51 -11.43 -16.96
C GLU A 8 19.66 -12.66 -16.59
N ALA A 9 18.53 -12.46 -15.91
CA ALA A 9 17.58 -13.54 -15.66
C ALA A 9 16.99 -14.08 -16.97
N PHE A 10 16.62 -13.21 -17.91
CA PHE A 10 16.05 -13.63 -19.19
C PHE A 10 17.05 -14.38 -20.07
N LYS A 11 18.35 -14.05 -20.03
CA LYS A 11 19.41 -14.84 -20.68
C LYS A 11 19.48 -16.27 -20.14
N ARG A 12 19.06 -16.48 -18.89
CA ARG A 12 18.98 -17.79 -18.20
C ARG A 12 17.59 -18.43 -18.32
N ASN A 13 16.80 -18.07 -19.34
CA ASN A 13 15.49 -18.62 -19.65
C ASN A 13 14.37 -18.36 -18.63
N PHE A 14 14.52 -17.41 -17.70
CA PHE A 14 13.39 -16.96 -16.90
C PHE A 14 12.32 -16.32 -17.78
N GLU A 15 11.04 -16.61 -17.51
CA GLU A 15 9.93 -16.16 -18.36
C GLU A 15 9.01 -15.12 -17.75
N SER A 16 9.11 -14.95 -16.44
CA SER A 16 8.24 -14.07 -15.71
C SER A 16 8.93 -13.35 -14.57
N VAL A 17 8.47 -12.14 -14.28
CA VAL A 17 8.91 -11.32 -13.15
C VAL A 17 7.69 -10.84 -12.40
N LYS A 18 7.75 -10.85 -11.06
CA LYS A 18 6.75 -10.21 -10.20
C LYS A 18 7.41 -9.03 -9.50
N LEU A 19 6.82 -7.84 -9.67
CA LEU A 19 7.24 -6.60 -9.06
C LEU A 19 6.25 -6.22 -7.97
N TYR A 20 6.74 -5.65 -6.89
CA TYR A 20 5.92 -5.19 -5.76
C TYR A 20 6.00 -3.67 -5.68
N PHE A 21 4.84 -3.04 -5.66
CA PHE A 21 4.68 -1.59 -5.60
C PHE A 21 3.67 -1.21 -4.52
N LEU A 22 3.71 0.05 -4.12
CA LEU A 22 2.69 0.68 -3.31
C LEU A 22 1.95 1.72 -4.14
N CYS A 23 0.70 1.99 -3.79
CA CYS A 23 -0.04 3.18 -4.24
C CYS A 23 -0.65 3.89 -3.03
N GLY A 24 -0.94 5.18 -3.16
CA GLY A 24 -1.43 6.03 -2.08
C GLY A 24 -0.37 6.48 -1.08
N LEU A 25 0.90 6.53 -1.49
CA LEU A 25 1.95 7.13 -0.65
C LEU A 25 1.71 8.63 -0.43
N PRO A 26 2.21 9.21 0.68
CA PRO A 26 2.16 10.65 0.88
C PRO A 26 2.83 11.40 -0.27
N GLY A 27 2.13 12.35 -0.90
CA GLY A 27 2.64 13.10 -2.05
C GLY A 27 2.63 12.35 -3.38
N GLU A 28 2.03 11.16 -3.47
CA GLU A 28 1.91 10.41 -4.73
C GLU A 28 1.11 11.19 -5.78
N ARG A 29 1.61 11.18 -7.01
CA ARG A 29 1.04 11.85 -8.18
C ARG A 29 0.70 10.82 -9.26
N PRO A 30 -0.20 11.17 -10.22
CA PRO A 30 -0.53 10.26 -11.32
C PRO A 30 0.68 9.76 -12.14
N VAL A 31 1.75 10.55 -12.25
CA VAL A 31 2.98 10.15 -12.95
C VAL A 31 3.73 9.02 -12.24
N ASP A 32 3.61 8.91 -10.92
CA ASP A 32 4.22 7.81 -10.16
C ASP A 32 3.50 6.48 -10.48
N LEU A 33 2.18 6.53 -10.65
CA LEU A 33 1.37 5.39 -11.13
C LEU A 33 1.69 5.03 -12.57
N ASP A 34 1.93 6.02 -13.44
CA ASP A 34 2.39 5.78 -14.81
C ASP A 34 3.76 5.08 -14.80
N GLY A 35 4.67 5.51 -13.93
CA GLY A 35 6.00 4.90 -13.76
C GLY A 35 5.95 3.41 -13.40
N ILE A 36 4.98 2.97 -12.61
CA ILE A 36 4.75 1.53 -12.32
C ILE A 36 4.51 0.74 -13.61
N ILE A 37 3.66 1.27 -14.49
CA ILE A 37 3.29 0.61 -15.74
C ILE A 37 4.45 0.66 -16.73
N GLU A 38 5.10 1.82 -16.86
CA GLU A 38 6.27 2.00 -17.73
C GLU A 38 7.40 1.05 -17.36
N MET A 39 7.69 0.88 -16.07
CA MET A 39 8.69 -0.06 -15.58
C MET A 39 8.33 -1.51 -15.93
N ALA A 40 7.08 -1.91 -15.69
CA ALA A 40 6.62 -3.26 -15.99
C ALA A 40 6.66 -3.58 -17.51
N GLU A 41 6.24 -2.63 -18.34
CA GLU A 41 6.29 -2.78 -19.80
C GLU A 41 7.72 -2.78 -20.34
N THR A 42 8.60 -1.97 -19.76
CA THR A 42 10.02 -1.94 -20.11
C THR A 42 10.66 -3.30 -19.84
N ILE A 43 10.42 -3.88 -18.66
CA ILE A 43 10.92 -5.23 -18.34
C ILE A 43 10.35 -6.28 -19.31
N SER A 44 9.07 -6.17 -19.67
CA SER A 44 8.47 -7.09 -20.65
C SER A 44 9.14 -6.99 -22.03
N LYS A 45 9.46 -5.77 -22.49
CA LYS A 45 10.19 -5.49 -23.75
C LYS A 45 11.62 -6.02 -23.70
N ILE A 46 12.34 -5.86 -22.58
CA ILE A 46 13.68 -6.45 -22.38
C ILE A 46 13.61 -7.98 -22.56
N GLY A 47 12.56 -8.62 -22.03
CA GLY A 47 12.31 -10.05 -22.28
C GLY A 47 12.24 -10.40 -23.76
N LYS A 48 11.53 -9.56 -24.56
CA LYS A 48 11.44 -9.73 -26.01
C LYS A 48 12.78 -9.56 -26.71
N GLU A 49 13.57 -8.56 -26.33
CA GLU A 49 14.90 -8.32 -26.89
C GLU A 49 15.84 -9.51 -26.65
N VAL A 50 15.81 -10.09 -25.44
CA VAL A 50 16.74 -11.16 -25.06
C VAL A 50 16.29 -12.54 -25.53
N ARG A 51 14.99 -12.82 -25.46
CA ARG A 51 14.44 -14.17 -25.67
C ARG A 51 13.57 -14.30 -26.93
N GLY A 52 13.36 -13.22 -27.67
CA GLY A 52 12.44 -13.16 -28.81
C GLY A 52 10.96 -13.11 -28.45
N ARG A 53 10.59 -13.21 -27.17
CA ARG A 53 9.21 -13.16 -26.66
C ARG A 53 9.09 -12.23 -25.47
N PHE A 54 7.99 -11.47 -25.39
CA PHE A 54 7.70 -10.63 -24.24
C PHE A 54 7.70 -11.46 -22.94
N ALA A 55 8.44 -11.01 -21.93
CA ALA A 55 8.39 -11.63 -20.61
C ALA A 55 7.07 -11.29 -19.91
N ARG A 56 6.52 -12.22 -19.14
CA ARG A 56 5.30 -12.00 -18.36
C ARG A 56 5.64 -11.20 -17.11
N VAL A 57 5.10 -10.00 -16.96
CA VAL A 57 5.36 -9.16 -15.80
C VAL A 57 4.08 -8.99 -15.00
N THR A 58 4.14 -9.28 -13.70
CA THR A 58 3.03 -8.98 -12.77
C THR A 58 3.43 -7.83 -11.87
N ALA A 59 2.79 -6.68 -12.01
CA ALA A 59 2.88 -5.57 -11.07
C ALA A 59 1.87 -5.81 -9.94
N SER A 60 2.37 -6.20 -8.77
CA SER A 60 1.58 -6.39 -7.55
C SER A 60 1.57 -5.09 -6.77
N VAL A 61 0.46 -4.37 -6.81
CA VAL A 61 0.30 -3.04 -6.22
C VAL A 61 -0.49 -3.17 -4.92
N SER A 62 0.17 -2.94 -3.79
CA SER A 62 -0.47 -2.88 -2.48
C SER A 62 -0.95 -1.46 -2.19
N ASN A 63 -2.04 -1.33 -1.45
CA ASN A 63 -2.48 -0.04 -0.93
C ASN A 63 -1.56 0.36 0.22
N PHE A 64 -1.13 1.61 0.27
CA PHE A 64 -0.31 2.10 1.38
C PHE A 64 -1.12 2.06 2.68
N VAL A 65 -0.56 1.41 3.70
CA VAL A 65 -1.11 1.32 5.05
C VAL A 65 -0.05 1.88 6.02
N PRO A 66 -0.34 2.97 6.74
CA PRO A 66 0.57 3.49 7.76
C PRO A 66 0.76 2.47 8.89
N LYS A 67 2.00 2.03 9.09
CA LYS A 67 2.34 1.04 10.12
C LYS A 67 3.05 1.70 11.29
N ALA A 68 2.67 1.29 12.50
CA ALA A 68 3.37 1.62 13.73
C ALA A 68 4.88 1.34 13.59
N HIS A 69 5.69 2.19 14.20
CA HIS A 69 7.15 2.07 14.23
C HIS A 69 7.84 2.11 12.85
N THR A 70 7.20 2.75 11.88
CA THR A 70 7.80 3.08 10.57
C THR A 70 7.91 4.60 10.40
N PRO A 71 8.77 5.08 9.49
CA PRO A 71 8.84 6.52 9.17
C PRO A 71 7.51 7.13 8.70
N TYR A 72 6.56 6.29 8.24
CA TYR A 72 5.26 6.74 7.75
C TYR A 72 4.13 6.61 8.78
N GLN A 73 4.43 6.29 10.04
CA GLN A 73 3.42 6.04 11.07
C GLN A 73 2.53 7.26 11.37
N TRP A 74 3.01 8.47 11.08
CA TRP A 74 2.26 9.72 11.24
C TRP A 74 1.38 10.06 10.04
N ASN A 75 1.57 9.43 8.89
CA ASN A 75 0.80 9.75 7.69
C ASN A 75 -0.62 9.16 7.77
N GLY A 76 -1.58 9.85 7.15
CA GLY A 76 -2.89 9.28 6.87
C GLY A 76 -2.85 8.26 5.74
N MET A 77 -3.83 7.37 5.71
CA MET A 77 -4.11 6.47 4.61
C MET A 77 -5.04 7.15 3.60
N GLN A 78 -4.88 6.90 2.30
CA GLN A 78 -5.81 7.41 1.29
C GLN A 78 -7.21 6.79 1.41
N THR A 79 -8.22 7.43 0.81
CA THR A 79 -9.61 6.98 0.91
C THR A 79 -9.92 5.80 0.00
N ARG A 80 -11.08 5.16 0.22
CA ARG A 80 -11.62 4.11 -0.66
C ARG A 80 -11.73 4.61 -2.10
N GLU A 81 -12.22 5.82 -2.28
CA GLU A 81 -12.45 6.45 -3.59
C GLU A 81 -11.13 6.63 -4.34
N TYR A 82 -10.09 7.07 -3.63
CA TYR A 82 -8.76 7.20 -4.19
C TYR A 82 -8.21 5.84 -4.65
N PHE A 83 -8.21 4.81 -3.80
CA PHE A 83 -7.69 3.50 -4.20
C PHE A 83 -8.49 2.89 -5.35
N ALA A 84 -9.81 3.04 -5.34
CA ALA A 84 -10.66 2.61 -6.43
C ALA A 84 -10.33 3.32 -7.75
N TRP A 85 -10.06 4.63 -7.70
CA TRP A 85 -9.57 5.40 -8.84
C TRP A 85 -8.19 4.91 -9.30
N ALA A 86 -7.21 4.82 -8.40
CA ALA A 86 -5.83 4.44 -8.71
C ALA A 86 -5.77 3.04 -9.34
N HIS A 87 -6.53 2.08 -8.82
CA HIS A 87 -6.60 0.73 -9.38
C HIS A 87 -7.20 0.73 -10.79
N ARG A 88 -8.25 1.52 -11.05
CA ARG A 88 -8.81 1.67 -12.41
C ARG A 88 -7.81 2.35 -13.33
N TYR A 89 -7.14 3.40 -12.85
CA TYR A 89 -6.13 4.13 -13.59
C TYR A 89 -4.99 3.21 -14.05
N LEU A 90 -4.37 2.49 -13.13
CA LEU A 90 -3.29 1.54 -13.41
C LEU A 90 -3.70 0.50 -14.47
N ARG A 91 -4.89 -0.12 -14.32
CA ARG A 91 -5.39 -1.10 -15.29
C ARG A 91 -5.63 -0.49 -16.67
N SER A 92 -6.13 0.75 -16.73
CA SER A 92 -6.38 1.47 -17.99
C SER A 92 -5.10 1.85 -18.76
N LYS A 93 -3.96 1.95 -18.05
CA LYS A 93 -2.68 2.35 -18.63
C LYS A 93 -1.87 1.19 -19.22
N VAL A 94 -2.22 -0.06 -18.89
CA VAL A 94 -1.55 -1.25 -19.44
C VAL A 94 -1.83 -1.36 -20.95
N LYS A 95 -0.77 -1.42 -21.76
CA LYS A 95 -0.84 -1.59 -23.23
C LYS A 95 -0.39 -2.98 -23.66
N LEU A 96 0.57 -3.57 -22.96
CA LEU A 96 1.10 -4.91 -23.27
C LEU A 96 0.30 -6.01 -22.57
N ARG A 97 -0.25 -6.97 -23.35
CA ARG A 97 -0.94 -8.17 -22.82
C ARG A 97 -0.07 -9.06 -21.93
N SER A 98 1.25 -8.96 -22.04
CA SER A 98 2.22 -9.65 -21.19
C SER A 98 2.38 -9.04 -19.80
N VAL A 99 1.81 -7.85 -19.57
CA VAL A 99 1.81 -7.17 -18.28
C VAL A 99 0.45 -7.35 -17.60
N ASN A 100 0.48 -7.77 -16.35
CA ASN A 100 -0.69 -7.92 -15.49
C ASN A 100 -0.55 -7.03 -14.26
N VAL A 101 -1.60 -6.29 -13.91
CA VAL A 101 -1.64 -5.48 -12.69
C VAL A 101 -2.58 -6.15 -11.70
N LYS A 102 -2.04 -6.52 -10.53
CA LYS A 102 -2.81 -7.04 -9.40
C LYS A 102 -2.81 -6.00 -8.31
N CYS A 103 -3.99 -5.50 -7.96
CA CYS A 103 -4.15 -4.57 -6.84
C CYS A 103 -4.68 -5.30 -5.62
N HIS A 104 -4.20 -4.92 -4.44
CA HIS A 104 -4.69 -5.47 -3.17
C HIS A 104 -6.13 -5.01 -2.90
N ASP A 105 -6.89 -5.84 -2.20
CA ASP A 105 -8.27 -5.54 -1.84
C ASP A 105 -8.36 -4.27 -0.98
N ILE A 106 -9.32 -3.40 -1.30
CA ILE A 106 -9.44 -2.09 -0.66
C ILE A 106 -10.01 -2.25 0.75
N ASP A 107 -11.05 -3.06 0.94
CA ASP A 107 -11.65 -3.31 2.25
C ASP A 107 -10.65 -3.95 3.19
N THR A 108 -9.93 -4.98 2.73
CA THR A 108 -8.86 -5.61 3.52
C THR A 108 -7.82 -4.57 3.95
N SER A 109 -7.37 -3.70 3.04
CA SER A 109 -6.37 -2.68 3.38
C SER A 109 -6.89 -1.62 4.35
N LEU A 110 -8.14 -1.18 4.22
CA LEU A 110 -8.74 -0.23 5.16
C LEU A 110 -8.89 -0.85 6.56
N LEU A 111 -9.31 -2.12 6.63
CA LEU A 111 -9.37 -2.87 7.89
C LEU A 111 -7.98 -3.06 8.51
N GLU A 112 -7.00 -3.38 7.69
CA GLU A 112 -5.61 -3.45 8.13
C GLU A 112 -5.14 -2.09 8.67
N GLY A 113 -5.52 -0.99 8.02
CA GLY A 113 -5.24 0.37 8.47
C GLY A 113 -5.86 0.68 9.82
N ILE A 114 -7.15 0.40 10.02
CA ILE A 114 -7.83 0.77 11.27
C ILE A 114 -7.31 -0.06 12.43
N LEU A 115 -6.99 -1.34 12.20
CA LEU A 115 -6.38 -2.20 13.20
C LEU A 115 -4.92 -1.80 13.51
N SER A 116 -4.20 -1.25 12.52
CA SER A 116 -2.82 -0.78 12.71
C SER A 116 -2.74 0.57 13.41
N ARG A 117 -3.73 1.44 13.16
CA ARG A 117 -3.73 2.85 13.61
C ARG A 117 -4.61 3.13 14.81
N GLY A 118 -5.60 2.27 15.06
CA GLY A 118 -6.58 2.46 16.11
C GLY A 118 -5.98 2.36 17.51
N ASP A 119 -6.65 3.01 18.47
CA ASP A 119 -6.28 2.93 19.88
C ASP A 119 -7.05 1.83 20.62
N ARG A 120 -6.94 1.82 21.96
CA ARG A 120 -7.59 0.82 22.83
C ARG A 120 -9.09 0.65 22.58
N ARG A 121 -9.78 1.66 22.03
CA ARG A 121 -11.21 1.59 21.68
C ARG A 121 -11.50 0.54 20.60
N MET A 122 -10.50 0.19 19.79
CA MET A 122 -10.61 -0.93 18.84
C MET A 122 -10.89 -2.27 19.52
N GLY A 123 -10.62 -2.41 20.82
CA GLY A 123 -10.98 -3.62 21.57
C GLY A 123 -12.48 -3.92 21.52
N GLU A 124 -13.32 -2.90 21.71
CA GLU A 124 -14.78 -3.04 21.66
C GLU A 124 -15.26 -3.35 20.24
N VAL A 125 -14.67 -2.70 19.23
CA VAL A 125 -14.96 -2.94 17.82
C VAL A 125 -14.64 -4.38 17.43
N ILE A 126 -13.46 -4.89 17.80
CA ILE A 126 -13.03 -6.26 17.52
C ILE A 126 -13.98 -7.26 18.19
N GLU A 127 -14.35 -7.02 19.45
CA GLU A 127 -15.29 -7.89 20.17
C GLU A 127 -16.66 -7.90 19.49
N LEU A 128 -17.18 -6.74 19.06
CA LEU A 128 -18.47 -6.63 18.42
C LEU A 128 -18.48 -7.27 17.02
N ALA A 129 -17.45 -7.03 16.20
CA ALA A 129 -17.28 -7.70 14.91
C ALA A 129 -17.22 -9.22 15.09
N TRP A 130 -16.50 -9.70 16.12
CA TRP A 130 -16.46 -11.12 16.46
C TRP A 130 -17.83 -11.66 16.89
N LYS A 131 -18.62 -10.93 17.70
CA LYS A 131 -20.00 -11.31 18.05
C LYS A 131 -20.92 -11.37 16.83
N ARG A 132 -20.64 -10.56 15.80
CA ARG A 132 -21.34 -10.55 14.50
C ARG A 132 -20.87 -11.64 13.54
N GLY A 133 -19.91 -12.47 13.95
CA GLY A 133 -19.45 -13.62 13.19
C GLY A 133 -18.22 -13.35 12.31
N ALA A 134 -17.53 -12.22 12.46
CA ALA A 134 -16.25 -11.97 11.79
C ALA A 134 -15.23 -13.07 12.14
N ARG A 135 -14.78 -13.86 11.16
CA ARG A 135 -13.92 -15.05 11.34
C ARG A 135 -13.14 -15.29 10.06
N LEU A 136 -11.86 -15.64 10.19
CA LEU A 136 -10.98 -15.93 9.05
C LEU A 136 -10.91 -14.76 8.04
N ASP A 137 -11.04 -13.52 8.52
CA ASP A 137 -11.08 -12.32 7.66
C ASP A 137 -9.75 -11.99 6.97
N SER A 138 -8.67 -12.72 7.30
CA SER A 138 -7.40 -12.67 6.56
C SER A 138 -7.48 -13.38 5.20
N TRP A 139 -8.50 -14.21 4.97
CA TRP A 139 -8.78 -14.86 3.69
C TRP A 139 -9.90 -14.10 2.98
N GLN A 140 -9.62 -13.59 1.78
CA GLN A 140 -10.51 -12.68 1.07
C GLN A 140 -11.89 -13.30 0.81
N GLU A 141 -11.96 -14.61 0.58
CA GLU A 141 -13.19 -15.38 0.37
C GLU A 141 -14.11 -15.47 1.61
N HIS A 142 -13.57 -15.15 2.80
CA HIS A 142 -14.29 -15.18 4.07
C HIS A 142 -14.55 -13.78 4.65
N LEU A 143 -13.89 -12.76 4.12
CA LEU A 143 -14.01 -11.39 4.61
C LEU A 143 -15.42 -10.85 4.37
N ASP A 144 -16.10 -10.51 5.46
CA ASP A 144 -17.32 -9.70 5.46
C ASP A 144 -17.02 -8.37 6.14
N ALA A 145 -16.50 -7.42 5.35
CA ALA A 145 -16.07 -6.11 5.84
C ALA A 145 -17.23 -5.30 6.46
N GLN A 146 -18.47 -5.57 6.05
CA GLN A 146 -19.64 -4.87 6.59
C GLN A 146 -19.78 -5.09 8.10
N ARG A 147 -19.46 -6.28 8.60
CA ARG A 147 -19.48 -6.58 10.06
C ARG A 147 -18.57 -5.65 10.85
N TRP A 148 -17.43 -5.29 10.26
CA TRP A 148 -16.46 -4.39 10.85
C TRP A 148 -16.90 -2.93 10.73
N TRP A 149 -17.43 -2.51 9.57
CA TRP A 149 -17.94 -1.16 9.37
C TRP A 149 -19.13 -0.86 10.29
N ASP A 150 -20.07 -1.80 10.43
CA ASP A 150 -21.18 -1.67 11.37
C ASP A 150 -20.68 -1.63 12.82
N ALA A 151 -19.66 -2.44 13.16
CA ALA A 151 -19.10 -2.44 14.52
C ALA A 151 -18.40 -1.13 14.87
N LEU A 152 -17.67 -0.54 13.92
CA LEU A 152 -17.06 0.78 14.06
C LEU A 152 -18.11 1.88 14.28
N GLN A 153 -19.20 1.83 13.51
CA GLN A 153 -20.32 2.77 13.63
C GLN A 153 -20.98 2.68 15.01
N ASP A 154 -21.28 1.47 15.49
CA ASP A 154 -21.96 1.28 16.79
C ASP A 154 -21.07 1.59 17.99
N CYS A 155 -19.75 1.46 17.84
CA CYS A 155 -18.77 1.93 18.82
C CYS A 155 -18.47 3.43 18.69
N GLU A 156 -19.16 4.15 17.80
CA GLU A 156 -19.01 5.59 17.54
C GLU A 156 -17.55 6.00 17.24
N LEU A 157 -16.78 5.12 16.57
CA LEU A 157 -15.41 5.41 16.20
C LEU A 157 -15.36 6.10 14.82
N ASP A 158 -14.88 7.33 14.81
CA ASP A 158 -14.69 8.12 13.59
C ASP A 158 -13.56 7.52 12.72
N LEU A 159 -13.96 6.77 11.70
CA LEU A 159 -13.06 6.12 10.74
C LEU A 159 -12.18 7.14 10.00
N ASP A 160 -12.75 8.26 9.57
CA ASP A 160 -12.03 9.28 8.81
C ASP A 160 -10.92 9.88 9.65
N ARG A 161 -11.20 10.16 10.93
CA ARG A 161 -10.20 10.66 11.87
C ARG A 161 -9.08 9.65 12.14
N VAL A 162 -9.40 8.36 12.29
CA VAL A 162 -8.38 7.36 12.63
C VAL A 162 -7.54 6.98 11.40
N LEU A 163 -8.15 6.81 10.24
CA LEU A 163 -7.46 6.34 9.03
C LEU A 163 -6.86 7.46 8.21
N HIS A 164 -7.65 8.48 7.88
CA HIS A 164 -7.34 9.40 6.78
C HIS A 164 -6.61 10.65 7.26
N GLN A 165 -6.83 11.08 8.50
CA GLN A 165 -6.14 12.23 9.05
C GLN A 165 -4.69 11.85 9.47
N PRO A 166 -3.69 12.67 9.10
CA PRO A 166 -2.34 12.51 9.60
C PRO A 166 -2.27 12.88 11.09
N TYR A 167 -1.30 12.31 11.78
CA TYR A 167 -0.86 12.76 13.10
C TYR A 167 0.22 13.82 12.96
N GLU A 168 0.25 14.77 13.88
CA GLU A 168 1.37 15.67 14.03
C GLU A 168 2.57 14.94 14.64
N LEU A 169 3.79 15.41 14.35
CA LEU A 169 5.00 14.86 14.96
C LEU A 169 5.01 15.00 16.48
N THR A 170 4.22 15.91 17.06
CA THR A 170 4.08 16.09 18.51
C THR A 170 2.98 15.23 19.13
N ASP A 171 2.15 14.57 18.32
CA ASP A 171 1.03 13.76 18.84
C ASP A 171 1.52 12.51 19.55
N LYS A 172 0.81 12.13 20.61
CA LYS A 172 0.96 10.82 21.25
C LYS A 172 0.26 9.76 20.40
N LEU A 173 1.01 8.78 19.93
CA LEU A 173 0.51 7.69 19.11
C LEU A 173 0.01 6.54 20.00
N PRO A 174 -1.01 5.78 19.56
CA PRO A 174 -1.56 4.68 20.35
C PRO A 174 -0.53 3.64 20.80
N TRP A 175 0.51 3.42 20.00
CA TRP A 175 1.59 2.46 20.24
C TRP A 175 2.85 3.08 20.89
N ASP A 176 2.85 4.35 21.27
CA ASP A 176 4.04 4.99 21.89
C ASP A 176 4.47 4.34 23.22
N HIS A 177 3.58 3.56 23.86
CA HIS A 177 3.89 2.80 25.06
C HIS A 177 4.71 1.53 24.77
N VAL A 178 4.90 1.17 23.49
CA VAL A 178 5.69 0.01 23.06
C VAL A 178 7.08 0.48 22.61
N ASN A 179 8.11 -0.01 23.29
CA ASN A 179 9.49 0.29 22.95
C ASN A 179 9.97 -0.59 21.79
N VAL A 180 10.51 0.03 20.76
CA VAL A 180 11.19 -0.63 19.64
C VAL A 180 12.65 -0.22 19.57
N LYS A 181 13.48 -1.04 18.89
CA LYS A 181 14.94 -0.83 18.79
C LYS A 181 15.32 0.58 18.32
N TYR A 182 14.53 1.15 17.41
CA TYR A 182 14.71 2.51 16.93
C TYR A 182 13.70 3.44 17.61
N GLY A 183 14.18 4.37 18.44
CA GLY A 183 13.31 5.28 19.19
C GLY A 183 12.59 6.31 18.30
N ARG A 184 11.60 6.99 18.88
CA ARG A 184 10.77 8.00 18.20
C ARG A 184 11.59 9.05 17.45
N THR A 185 12.61 9.61 18.08
CA THR A 185 13.49 10.63 17.48
C THR A 185 14.20 10.16 16.21
N PHE A 186 14.49 8.86 16.08
CA PHE A 186 15.02 8.30 14.84
C PHE A 186 13.95 8.30 13.74
N LEU A 187 12.75 7.82 14.05
CA LEU A 187 11.64 7.74 13.10
C LEU A 187 11.18 9.14 12.63
N GLU A 188 11.19 10.16 13.49
CA GLU A 188 10.87 11.55 13.12
C GLU A 188 11.86 12.11 12.08
N LYS A 189 13.16 11.82 12.26
CA LYS A 189 14.21 12.19 11.29
C LYS A 189 14.02 11.47 9.96
N GLU A 190 13.70 10.18 10.01
CA GLU A 190 13.45 9.39 8.80
C GLU A 190 12.16 9.81 8.09
N GLN A 191 11.12 10.21 8.80
CA GLN A 191 9.92 10.79 8.20
C GLN A 191 10.28 12.06 7.42
N THR A 192 11.02 12.97 8.06
CA THR A 192 11.44 14.23 7.44
C THR A 192 12.24 13.97 6.16
N ARG A 193 13.18 13.01 6.19
CA ARG A 193 13.93 12.58 5.01
C ARG A 193 13.04 12.01 3.93
N SER A 194 12.09 11.14 4.29
CA SER A 194 11.16 10.51 3.35
C SER A 194 10.27 11.55 2.66
N VAL A 195 9.72 12.50 3.42
CA VAL A 195 8.89 13.59 2.86
C VAL A 195 9.71 14.48 1.93
N ILE A 196 10.93 14.89 2.32
CA ILE A 196 11.81 15.69 1.45
C ILE A 196 12.15 14.92 0.17
N GLN A 197 12.44 13.62 0.28
CA GLN A 197 12.76 12.80 -0.88
C GLN A 197 11.55 12.70 -1.83
N LEU A 198 10.35 12.47 -1.31
CA LEU A 198 9.12 12.43 -2.09
C LEU A 198 8.85 13.77 -2.80
N THR A 199 9.05 14.91 -2.12
CA THR A 199 8.94 16.24 -2.73
C THR A 199 10.01 16.47 -3.80
N SER A 200 11.26 16.08 -3.55
CA SER A 200 12.34 16.26 -4.54
C SER A 200 12.14 15.41 -5.80
N MET A 201 11.58 14.20 -5.65
CA MET A 201 11.17 13.37 -6.78
C MET A 201 9.99 14.00 -7.52
N ALA A 202 9.13 14.73 -6.80
CA ALA A 202 8.04 15.45 -7.43
C ALA A 202 8.54 16.58 -8.34
N ASP A 203 9.51 17.37 -7.89
CA ASP A 203 10.02 18.54 -8.62
C ASP A 203 10.99 18.19 -9.76
N ALA A 204 11.48 16.95 -9.81
CA ALA A 204 12.41 16.47 -10.84
C ALA A 204 11.74 16.05 -12.17
N THR A 205 10.44 16.33 -12.34
CA THR A 205 9.63 15.97 -13.53
C THR A 205 9.14 17.22 -14.24
#